data_AF-A0A9C9Y431-F1
#
_entry.id   AF-A0A9C9Y431-F1
#
_cell.length_a   1.000
_cell.length_b   1.000
_cell.length_c   1.000
_cell.angle_alpha   90.00
_cell.angle_beta   90.00
_cell.angle_gamma   90.00
#
_symmetry.space_group_name_H-M   'P 1'
#
loop_
_entity.id
_entity.type
_entity.pdbx_description
1 polymer ?
#
loop_
_entity_poly.entity_id
_entity_poly.type
_entity_poly.pdbx_seq_one_letter_code
_entity_poly.pdbx_strand_id
1 'polypeptide(L)'
;MQLKLLILQHNKAITLTIKAYLFPIFLGVLFSRLVQPLFFPIEISLFSIDFGHITIFMLTITATLLFLGKKTVWLWFFLASSFDQIVYLVIKINPTLGFYSLYSYIGSIIFVIFSAVLFVLISIYSNSTTGIKKEESASFRQKLIYIVTILIVIGVSRLLQVIYLNMGIPNEERSLMIMGYEVHHINHGLILIYISSHILYFFSSNNKIIKNISLLMLVLGIALINDQISYYALKEISDEAYLSFVSFIGAVFVSIIQIILLFSLKLFNYSK
;
A
#
# COMPACT_ATOMS: atom_id res chain seq x y z
N MET A 1 -26.53 32.52 15.33
CA MET A 1 -25.44 32.77 14.34
C MET A 1 -24.30 31.75 14.47
N GLN A 2 -23.79 31.46 15.68
CA GLN A 2 -22.68 30.51 15.90
C GLN A 2 -22.96 29.07 15.44
N LEU A 3 -24.16 28.51 15.70
CA LEU A 3 -24.51 27.16 15.26
C LEU A 3 -24.47 26.99 13.73
N LYS A 4 -24.93 28.00 12.97
CA LYS A 4 -24.94 27.98 11.50
C LYS A 4 -23.52 28.02 10.92
N LEU A 5 -22.63 28.81 11.53
CA LEU A 5 -21.20 28.84 11.19
C LEU A 5 -20.51 27.49 11.47
N LEU A 6 -20.84 26.85 12.58
CA LEU A 6 -20.28 25.56 12.97
C LEU A 6 -20.74 24.44 12.01
N ILE A 7 -22.02 24.42 11.64
CA ILE A 7 -22.57 23.52 10.62
C ILE A 7 -21.92 23.76 9.24
N LEU A 8 -21.74 25.02 8.83
CA LEU A 8 -21.09 25.36 7.57
C LEU A 8 -19.61 24.93 7.52
N GLN A 9 -18.87 25.13 8.61
CA GLN A 9 -17.48 24.68 8.72
C GLN A 9 -17.38 23.15 8.70
N HIS A 10 -18.28 22.45 9.39
CA HIS A 10 -18.35 20.99 9.39
C HIS A 10 -18.67 20.45 7.98
N ASN A 11 -19.65 21.02 7.30
CA ASN A 11 -20.02 20.63 5.93
C ASN A 11 -18.89 20.86 4.93
N LYS A 12 -18.14 21.96 5.06
CA LYS A 12 -16.98 22.24 4.21
C LYS A 12 -15.85 21.24 4.45
N ALA A 13 -15.58 20.88 5.70
CA ALA A 13 -14.58 19.87 6.06
C ALA A 13 -14.95 18.48 5.52
N ILE A 14 -16.21 18.06 5.70
CA ILE A 14 -16.73 16.81 5.14
C ILE A 14 -16.56 16.80 3.62
N THR A 15 -16.99 17.86 2.93
CA THR A 15 -16.93 17.93 1.46
C THR A 15 -15.49 17.86 0.93
N LEU A 16 -14.57 18.60 1.55
CA LEU A 16 -13.14 18.56 1.19
C LEU A 16 -12.56 17.17 1.40
N THR A 17 -12.99 16.48 2.45
CA THR A 17 -12.45 15.17 2.77
C THR A 17 -13.03 14.05 1.90
N ILE A 18 -14.33 14.09 1.58
CA ILE A 18 -14.94 13.22 0.56
C ILE A 18 -14.18 13.36 -0.78
N LYS A 19 -13.90 14.59 -1.21
CA LYS A 19 -13.16 14.85 -2.46
C LYS A 19 -11.70 14.41 -2.39
N ALA A 20 -11.04 14.51 -1.24
CA ALA A 20 -9.63 14.15 -1.07
C ALA A 20 -9.40 12.66 -0.80
N TYR A 21 -10.45 11.89 -0.48
CA TYR A 21 -10.35 10.50 -0.06
C TYR A 21 -11.25 9.55 -0.87
N LEU A 22 -12.58 9.71 -0.77
CA LEU A 22 -13.51 8.79 -1.44
C LEU A 22 -13.45 8.89 -2.96
N PHE A 23 -13.31 10.10 -3.49
CA PHE A 23 -13.21 10.30 -4.93
C PHE A 23 -11.96 9.62 -5.52
N PRO A 24 -10.74 9.80 -4.98
CA PRO A 24 -9.57 9.04 -5.40
C PRO A 24 -9.73 7.51 -5.28
N ILE A 25 -10.37 7.02 -4.21
CA ILE A 25 -10.63 5.58 -4.05
C ILE A 25 -11.52 5.05 -5.17
N PHE A 26 -12.66 5.70 -5.40
CA PHE A 26 -13.57 5.33 -6.49
C PHE A 26 -12.87 5.39 -7.84
N LEU A 27 -12.11 6.45 -8.09
CA LEU A 27 -11.36 6.63 -9.33
C LEU A 27 -10.28 5.56 -9.49
N GLY A 28 -9.60 5.13 -8.42
CA GLY A 28 -8.62 4.05 -8.44
C GLY A 28 -9.22 2.72 -8.86
N VAL A 29 -10.34 2.33 -8.21
CA VAL A 29 -11.10 1.14 -8.60
C VAL A 29 -11.55 1.24 -10.06
N LEU A 30 -12.21 2.33 -10.46
CA LEU A 30 -12.69 2.51 -11.83
C LEU A 30 -11.55 2.43 -12.85
N PHE A 31 -10.45 3.11 -12.59
CA PHE A 31 -9.31 3.16 -13.50
C PHE A 31 -8.63 1.80 -13.61
N SER A 32 -8.47 1.08 -12.50
CA SER A 32 -8.02 -0.32 -12.49
C SER A 32 -8.88 -1.19 -13.39
N ARG A 33 -10.20 -1.04 -13.30
CA ARG A 33 -11.17 -1.81 -14.10
C ARG A 33 -11.16 -1.48 -15.58
N LEU A 34 -10.81 -0.26 -15.95
CA LEU A 34 -10.73 0.20 -17.35
C LEU A 34 -9.37 -0.09 -17.98
N VAL A 35 -8.28 0.08 -17.24
CA VAL A 35 -6.92 0.03 -17.78
C VAL A 35 -6.36 -1.38 -17.84
N GLN A 36 -6.58 -2.20 -16.81
CA GLN A 36 -6.13 -3.60 -16.80
C GLN A 36 -6.49 -4.38 -18.08
N PRO A 37 -7.73 -4.39 -18.59
CA PRO A 37 -8.09 -5.18 -19.78
C PRO A 37 -7.56 -4.60 -21.10
N LEU A 38 -7.33 -3.28 -21.15
CA LEU A 38 -7.06 -2.57 -22.39
C LEU A 38 -5.57 -2.56 -22.72
N PHE A 39 -4.72 -2.60 -21.68
CA PHE A 39 -3.29 -2.37 -21.82
C PHE A 39 -2.43 -3.46 -21.15
N PHE A 40 -3.02 -4.38 -20.39
CA PHE A 40 -2.29 -5.35 -19.57
C PHE A 40 -2.77 -6.80 -19.79
N PRO A 41 -1.90 -7.81 -19.59
CA PRO A 41 -0.50 -7.67 -19.17
C PRO A 41 0.42 -7.12 -20.27
N ILE A 42 1.51 -6.46 -19.85
CA ILE A 42 2.62 -6.09 -20.74
C ILE A 42 3.71 -7.15 -20.59
N GLU A 43 3.96 -7.87 -21.67
CA GLU A 43 4.94 -8.96 -21.72
C GLU A 43 6.32 -8.45 -22.16
N ILE A 44 7.33 -8.59 -21.31
CA ILE A 44 8.71 -8.15 -21.59
C ILE A 44 9.70 -9.23 -21.13
N SER A 45 10.29 -9.98 -22.07
CA SER A 45 11.26 -11.03 -21.76
C SER A 45 10.70 -12.02 -20.72
N LEU A 46 11.28 -12.08 -19.52
CA LEU A 46 10.86 -12.92 -18.38
C LEU A 46 9.71 -12.34 -17.56
N PHE A 47 9.27 -11.11 -17.84
CA PHE A 47 8.27 -10.41 -17.06
C PHE A 47 6.89 -10.40 -17.75
N SER A 48 5.84 -10.55 -16.94
CA SER A 48 4.45 -10.27 -17.26
C SER A 48 3.95 -9.22 -16.27
N ILE A 49 3.93 -7.96 -16.71
CA ILE A 49 3.64 -6.82 -15.85
C ILE A 49 2.15 -6.51 -15.98
N ASP A 50 1.37 -6.74 -14.92
CA ASP A 50 -0.02 -6.25 -14.79
C ASP A 50 -0.11 -4.80 -14.32
N PHE A 51 -1.28 -4.16 -14.51
CA PHE A 51 -1.54 -2.81 -13.98
C PHE A 51 -1.35 -2.75 -12.45
N GLY A 52 -1.69 -3.84 -11.76
CA GLY A 52 -1.47 -3.99 -10.32
C GLY A 52 -0.02 -3.77 -9.90
N HIS A 53 0.96 -4.21 -10.69
CA HIS A 53 2.38 -3.98 -10.38
C HIS A 53 2.72 -2.49 -10.39
N ILE A 54 2.23 -1.77 -11.39
CA ILE A 54 2.44 -0.33 -11.52
C ILE A 54 1.79 0.40 -10.35
N THR A 55 0.54 0.05 -10.01
CA THR A 55 -0.15 0.73 -8.92
C THR A 55 0.45 0.41 -7.56
N ILE A 56 0.92 -0.81 -7.34
CA ILE A 56 1.60 -1.20 -6.10
C ILE A 56 2.95 -0.50 -5.98
N PHE A 57 3.72 -0.38 -7.07
CA PHE A 57 4.95 0.40 -7.08
C PHE A 57 4.69 1.87 -6.77
N MET A 58 3.72 2.48 -7.43
CA MET A 58 3.35 3.87 -7.18
C MET A 58 2.77 4.08 -5.77
N LEU A 59 2.12 3.05 -5.21
CA LEU A 59 1.69 3.05 -3.82
C LEU A 59 2.88 3.11 -2.86
N THR A 60 3.94 2.32 -3.06
CA THR A 60 5.11 2.39 -2.16
C THR A 60 5.76 3.78 -2.21
N ILE A 61 5.83 4.40 -3.39
CA ILE A 61 6.31 5.79 -3.53
C ILE A 61 5.45 6.76 -2.73
N THR A 62 4.13 6.73 -2.90
CA THR A 62 3.22 7.64 -2.18
C THR A 62 3.14 7.35 -0.68
N ALA A 63 3.31 6.10 -0.27
CA ALA A 63 3.46 5.71 1.14
C ALA A 63 4.76 6.25 1.74
N THR A 64 5.88 6.22 1.01
CA THR A 64 7.13 6.86 1.44
C THR A 64 6.96 8.38 1.57
N LEU A 65 6.20 9.03 0.68
CA LEU A 65 5.84 10.45 0.83
C LEU A 65 5.06 10.70 2.13
N LEU A 66 4.08 9.84 2.44
CA LEU A 66 3.32 9.93 3.68
C LEU A 66 4.21 9.75 4.91
N PHE A 67 5.17 8.81 4.87
CA PHE A 67 6.17 8.63 5.94
C PHE A 67 6.96 9.92 6.21
N LEU A 68 7.27 10.67 5.15
CA LEU A 68 7.95 11.97 5.22
C LEU A 68 7.02 13.13 5.63
N GLY A 69 5.75 12.84 5.92
CA GLY A 69 4.74 13.80 6.30
C GLY A 69 4.01 14.47 5.13
N LYS A 70 4.31 14.10 3.87
CA LYS A 70 3.66 14.68 2.69
C LYS A 70 2.40 13.89 2.33
N LYS A 71 1.24 14.46 2.62
CA LYS A 71 -0.06 13.88 2.25
C LYS A 71 -0.36 14.13 0.78
N THR A 72 -0.77 13.08 0.08
CA THR A 72 -1.16 13.15 -1.34
C THR A 72 -2.43 12.34 -1.57
N VAL A 73 -3.36 12.91 -2.35
CA VAL A 73 -4.59 12.21 -2.76
C VAL A 73 -4.30 10.98 -3.62
N TRP A 74 -3.14 10.95 -4.28
CA TRP A 74 -2.70 9.83 -5.11
C TRP A 74 -2.43 8.56 -4.32
N LEU A 75 -2.11 8.67 -3.02
CA LEU A 75 -1.98 7.52 -2.13
C LEU A 75 -3.25 6.66 -2.17
N TRP A 76 -4.41 7.30 -2.00
CA TRP A 76 -5.70 6.64 -1.95
C TRP A 76 -6.11 6.05 -3.28
N PHE A 77 -5.78 6.74 -4.39
CA PHE A 77 -5.96 6.21 -5.73
C PHE A 77 -5.16 4.91 -5.92
N PHE A 78 -3.84 4.94 -5.70
CA PHE A 78 -2.99 3.76 -5.92
C PHE A 78 -3.29 2.62 -4.96
N LEU A 79 -3.67 2.93 -3.71
CA LEU A 79 -4.10 1.95 -2.72
C LEU A 79 -5.36 1.23 -3.21
N ALA A 80 -6.38 1.99 -3.65
CA ALA A 80 -7.63 1.42 -4.13
C ALA A 80 -7.45 0.60 -5.43
N SER A 81 -6.65 1.09 -6.38
CA SER A 81 -6.32 0.32 -7.58
C SER A 81 -5.60 -0.99 -7.25
N SER A 82 -4.67 -0.96 -6.28
CA SER A 82 -3.92 -2.15 -5.86
C SER A 82 -4.82 -3.17 -5.14
N PHE A 83 -5.74 -2.70 -4.29
CA PHE A 83 -6.73 -3.58 -3.64
C PHE A 83 -7.71 -4.20 -4.63
N ASP A 84 -8.16 -3.45 -5.64
CA ASP A 84 -9.03 -3.97 -6.70
C ASP A 84 -8.38 -5.14 -7.46
N GLN A 85 -7.06 -5.02 -7.73
CA GLN A 85 -6.27 -6.08 -8.34
C GLN A 85 -6.07 -7.28 -7.40
N ILE A 86 -5.89 -7.07 -6.09
CA ILE A 86 -5.88 -8.17 -5.11
C ILE A 86 -7.23 -8.90 -5.09
N VAL A 87 -8.34 -8.16 -5.03
CA VAL A 87 -9.68 -8.77 -5.03
C VAL A 87 -9.84 -9.66 -6.25
N TYR A 88 -9.33 -9.23 -7.40
CA TYR A 88 -9.25 -10.09 -8.57
C TYR A 88 -8.37 -11.32 -8.38
N LEU A 89 -7.13 -11.18 -7.88
CA LEU A 89 -6.23 -12.31 -7.67
C LEU A 89 -6.85 -13.38 -6.75
N VAL A 90 -7.63 -12.96 -5.74
CA VAL A 90 -8.40 -13.83 -4.83
C VAL A 90 -9.61 -14.49 -5.51
N ILE A 91 -10.04 -14.02 -6.68
CA ILE A 91 -11.20 -14.58 -7.40
C ILE A 91 -10.78 -15.39 -8.62
N LYS A 92 -9.62 -15.07 -9.22
CA LYS A 92 -9.00 -15.80 -10.33
C LYS A 92 -8.75 -17.27 -10.01
N ILE A 93 -8.83 -17.68 -8.75
CA ILE A 93 -8.70 -19.08 -8.37
C ILE A 93 -9.86 -19.94 -8.84
N ASN A 94 -11.05 -19.37 -9.05
CA ASN A 94 -12.02 -20.09 -9.84
C ASN A 94 -11.73 -19.77 -11.31
N PRO A 95 -11.26 -20.73 -12.13
CA PRO A 95 -10.95 -20.48 -13.54
C PRO A 95 -12.17 -20.02 -14.34
N THR A 96 -13.38 -20.21 -13.81
CA THR A 96 -14.63 -19.71 -14.39
C THR A 96 -14.93 -18.25 -14.00
N LEU A 97 -14.28 -17.71 -12.97
CA LEU A 97 -14.46 -16.34 -12.48
C LEU A 97 -13.33 -15.45 -12.97
N GLY A 98 -13.59 -14.73 -14.08
CA GLY A 98 -12.66 -13.74 -14.59
C GLY A 98 -12.63 -12.45 -13.77
N PHE A 99 -11.77 -11.52 -14.20
CA PHE A 99 -11.65 -10.17 -13.64
C PHE A 99 -12.98 -9.43 -13.58
N TYR A 100 -13.85 -9.63 -14.58
CA TYR A 100 -15.18 -9.03 -14.66
C TYR A 100 -16.31 -9.86 -14.04
N SER A 101 -15.96 -10.87 -13.24
CA SER A 101 -16.98 -11.65 -12.55
C SER A 101 -17.74 -10.79 -11.53
N LEU A 102 -19.00 -11.14 -11.28
CA LEU A 102 -19.86 -10.48 -10.30
C LEU A 102 -19.19 -10.42 -8.91
N TYR A 103 -18.50 -11.48 -8.50
CA TYR A 103 -17.78 -11.53 -7.23
C TYR A 103 -16.67 -10.49 -7.14
N SER A 104 -15.97 -10.23 -8.25
CA SER A 104 -14.88 -9.25 -8.28
C SER A 104 -15.42 -7.85 -8.10
N TYR A 105 -16.52 -7.52 -8.78
CA TYR A 105 -17.24 -6.26 -8.56
C TYR A 105 -17.74 -6.12 -7.13
N ILE A 106 -18.34 -7.17 -6.57
CA ILE A 106 -18.82 -7.16 -5.18
C ILE A 106 -17.66 -6.88 -4.21
N GLY A 107 -16.52 -7.55 -4.36
CA GLY A 107 -15.35 -7.32 -3.52
C GLY A 107 -14.85 -5.88 -3.57
N SER A 108 -14.80 -5.27 -4.75
CA SER A 108 -14.40 -3.87 -4.90
C SER A 108 -15.41 -2.90 -4.31
N ILE A 109 -16.71 -3.17 -4.46
CA ILE A 109 -17.77 -2.36 -3.84
C ILE A 109 -17.68 -2.46 -2.31
N ILE A 110 -17.49 -3.66 -1.76
CA ILE A 110 -17.30 -3.87 -0.32
C ILE A 110 -16.09 -3.08 0.17
N PHE A 111 -14.97 -3.11 -0.56
CA PHE A 111 -13.79 -2.32 -0.21
C PHE A 111 -14.09 -0.81 -0.16
N VAL A 112 -14.77 -0.26 -1.18
CA VAL A 112 -15.15 1.16 -1.21
C VAL A 112 -16.07 1.53 -0.03
N ILE A 113 -17.09 0.70 0.25
CA ILE A 113 -18.01 0.91 1.37
C ILE A 113 -17.24 0.85 2.69
N PHE A 114 -16.39 -0.16 2.88
CA PHE A 114 -15.58 -0.32 4.07
C PHE A 114 -14.64 0.88 4.30
N SER A 115 -13.99 1.37 3.25
CA SER A 115 -13.19 2.60 3.28
C SER A 115 -14.01 3.81 3.70
N ALA A 116 -15.23 3.97 3.17
CA ALA A 116 -16.11 5.05 3.57
C ALA A 116 -16.54 4.96 5.04
N VAL A 117 -16.90 3.78 5.51
CA VAL A 117 -17.25 3.55 6.92
C VAL A 117 -16.05 3.86 7.83
N LEU A 118 -14.87 3.33 7.50
CA LEU A 118 -13.65 3.56 8.28
C LEU A 118 -13.29 5.04 8.34
N PHE A 119 -13.43 5.75 7.22
CA PHE A 119 -13.23 7.19 7.16
C PHE A 119 -14.18 7.96 8.08
N VAL A 120 -15.48 7.62 8.07
CA VAL A 120 -16.47 8.26 8.96
C VAL A 120 -16.11 8.00 10.42
N LEU A 121 -15.79 6.76 10.80
CA LEU A 121 -15.40 6.40 12.16
C LEU A 121 -14.16 7.18 12.62
N ILE A 122 -13.13 7.27 11.78
CA ILE A 122 -11.90 8.01 12.10
C ILE A 122 -12.17 9.51 12.19
N SER A 123 -13.02 10.05 11.32
CA SER A 123 -13.38 11.48 11.32
C SER A 123 -14.14 11.89 12.59
N ILE A 124 -15.04 11.03 13.08
CA ILE A 124 -15.74 11.23 14.35
C ILE A 124 -14.72 11.32 15.49
N TYR A 125 -13.74 10.41 15.51
CA TYR A 125 -12.70 10.38 16.55
C TYR A 125 -11.73 11.58 16.45
N SER A 126 -11.30 11.94 15.24
CA SER A 126 -10.28 12.96 15.01
C SER A 126 -10.76 14.40 15.22
N ASN A 127 -12.06 14.69 15.05
CA ASN A 127 -12.63 16.02 15.32
C ASN A 127 -12.51 16.45 16.79
N SER A 128 -12.09 15.55 17.69
CA SER A 128 -11.79 15.86 19.10
C SER A 128 -10.42 16.51 19.34
N THR A 129 -9.51 16.47 18.36
CA THR A 129 -8.11 16.93 18.51
C THR A 129 -7.74 17.97 17.46
N THR A 130 -8.28 19.18 17.58
CA THR A 130 -8.02 20.29 16.65
C THR A 130 -6.72 21.02 16.99
N GLY A 131 -5.63 20.57 16.38
CA GLY A 131 -4.42 21.37 16.22
C GLY A 131 -3.80 21.02 14.88
N ILE A 132 -3.92 21.90 13.88
CA ILE A 132 -3.21 21.75 12.61
C ILE A 132 -1.73 21.92 12.91
N LYS A 133 -1.06 20.83 13.26
CA LYS A 133 0.40 20.82 13.39
C LYS A 133 1.00 20.86 12.00
N LYS A 134 2.02 21.70 11.84
CA LYS A 134 2.84 21.81 10.63
C LYS A 134 3.37 20.42 10.28
N GLU A 135 3.35 20.05 9.00
CA GLU A 135 3.93 18.80 8.52
C GLU A 135 5.43 18.81 8.83
N GLU A 136 5.82 18.09 9.89
CA GLU A 136 7.22 17.91 10.24
C GLU A 136 7.79 16.78 9.39
N SER A 137 8.81 17.12 8.58
CA SER A 137 9.61 16.12 7.87
C SER A 137 10.15 15.08 8.85
N ALA A 138 10.19 13.82 8.41
CA ALA A 138 10.82 12.75 9.18
C ALA A 138 12.25 13.14 9.59
N SER A 139 12.57 12.94 10.87
CA SER A 139 13.91 13.14 11.42
C SER A 139 14.92 12.17 10.79
N PHE A 140 16.22 12.50 10.87
CA PHE A 140 17.27 11.60 10.39
C PHE A 140 17.19 10.20 11.03
N ARG A 141 16.93 10.14 12.35
CA ARG A 141 16.72 8.86 13.06
C ARG A 141 15.57 8.05 12.46
N GLN A 142 14.45 8.67 12.11
CA GLN A 142 13.32 7.97 11.48
C GLN A 142 13.68 7.46 10.08
N LYS A 143 14.44 8.23 9.29
CA LYS A 143 14.95 7.77 7.99
C LYS A 143 15.89 6.58 8.13
N LEU A 144 16.76 6.58 9.15
CA LEU A 144 17.62 5.44 9.43
C LEU A 144 16.80 4.20 9.83
N ILE A 145 15.81 4.37 10.71
CA ILE A 145 14.88 3.28 11.07
C ILE A 145 14.18 2.74 9.80
N TYR A 146 13.72 3.61 8.91
CA TYR A 146 13.11 3.20 7.65
C TYR A 146 14.03 2.28 6.85
N ILE A 147 15.28 2.71 6.62
CA ILE A 147 16.27 1.96 5.85
C ILE A 147 16.56 0.62 6.51
N VAL A 148 16.83 0.63 7.82
CA VAL A 148 17.15 -0.59 8.59
C VAL A 148 15.97 -1.57 8.55
N THR A 149 14.74 -1.09 8.72
CA THR A 149 13.55 -1.96 8.66
C THR A 149 13.39 -2.61 7.28
N ILE A 150 13.57 -1.86 6.18
CA ILE A 150 13.51 -2.46 4.83
C ILE A 150 14.56 -3.56 4.66
N LEU A 151 15.81 -3.27 5.03
CA LEU A 151 16.91 -4.23 4.89
C LEU A 151 16.68 -5.48 5.74
N ILE A 152 16.22 -5.31 6.99
CA ILE A 152 15.92 -6.42 7.90
C ILE A 152 14.76 -7.26 7.34
N VAL A 153 13.65 -6.66 6.94
CA VAL A 153 12.48 -7.42 6.45
C VAL A 153 12.85 -8.21 5.20
N ILE A 154 13.48 -7.59 4.20
CA ILE A 154 13.91 -8.30 2.99
C ILE A 154 14.89 -9.42 3.37
N GLY A 155 15.94 -9.12 4.14
CA GLY A 155 16.94 -10.11 4.52
C GLY A 155 16.36 -11.30 5.30
N VAL A 156 15.49 -11.04 6.28
CA VAL A 156 14.84 -12.07 7.10
C VAL A 156 13.87 -12.89 6.28
N SER A 157 13.01 -12.28 5.46
CA SER A 157 12.06 -13.01 4.61
C SER A 157 12.79 -13.96 3.65
N ARG A 158 13.92 -13.52 3.08
CA ARG A 158 14.75 -14.35 2.20
C ARG A 158 15.44 -15.49 2.95
N LEU A 159 16.02 -15.19 4.11
CA LEU A 159 16.68 -16.20 4.94
C LEU A 159 15.70 -17.27 5.43
N LEU A 160 14.53 -16.86 5.92
CA LEU A 160 13.49 -17.79 6.38
C LEU A 160 13.02 -18.70 5.24
N GLN A 161 12.82 -18.16 4.03
CA GLN A 161 12.44 -18.97 2.88
C GLN A 161 13.50 -20.04 2.57
N VAL A 162 14.79 -19.68 2.58
CA VAL A 162 15.89 -20.63 2.36
C VAL A 162 15.92 -21.71 3.44
N ILE A 163 15.74 -21.33 4.71
CA ILE A 163 15.68 -22.30 5.82
C ILE A 163 14.52 -23.28 5.61
N TYR A 164 13.31 -22.79 5.32
CA TYR A 164 12.14 -23.64 5.13
C TYR A 164 12.25 -24.57 3.93
N LEU A 165 12.83 -24.10 2.82
CA LEU A 165 13.11 -24.93 1.66
C LEU A 165 14.10 -26.05 1.98
N ASN A 166 15.17 -25.75 2.72
CA ASN A 166 16.15 -26.76 3.14
C ASN A 166 15.59 -27.76 4.16
N MET A 167 14.55 -27.39 4.90
CA MET A 167 13.82 -28.30 5.78
C MET A 167 12.82 -29.19 5.03
N GLY A 168 12.68 -29.02 3.70
CA GLY A 168 11.72 -29.77 2.89
C GLY A 168 10.26 -29.41 3.19
N ILE A 169 10.01 -28.27 3.83
CA ILE A 169 8.66 -27.83 4.17
C ILE A 169 7.98 -27.37 2.87
N PRO A 170 6.86 -28.00 2.48
CA PRO A 170 6.16 -27.66 1.25
C PRO A 170 5.58 -26.23 1.33
N ASN A 171 5.34 -25.62 0.17
CA ASN A 171 4.96 -24.21 0.12
C ASN A 171 3.67 -23.93 0.91
N GLU A 172 2.71 -24.84 0.82
CA GLU A 172 1.42 -24.76 1.48
C GLU A 172 1.52 -24.72 3.01
N GLU A 173 2.60 -25.28 3.59
CA GLU A 173 2.82 -25.32 5.04
C GLU A 173 3.58 -24.10 5.58
N ARG A 174 4.37 -23.43 4.75
CA ARG A 174 5.10 -22.20 5.13
C ARG A 174 4.34 -20.91 4.80
N SER A 175 3.38 -21.01 3.88
CA SER A 175 2.60 -19.87 3.44
C SER A 175 1.26 -19.80 4.16
N LEU A 176 0.79 -18.58 4.42
CA LEU A 176 -0.55 -18.41 4.99
C LEU A 176 -1.58 -18.79 3.93
N MET A 177 -2.17 -19.97 4.07
CA MET A 177 -3.22 -20.45 3.17
C MET A 177 -4.61 -20.09 3.71
N ILE A 178 -5.36 -19.23 3.03
CA ILE A 178 -6.76 -18.93 3.37
C ILE A 178 -7.65 -19.48 2.26
N MET A 179 -8.51 -20.47 2.57
CA MET A 179 -9.36 -21.15 1.59
C MET A 179 -8.58 -21.77 0.41
N GLY A 180 -7.35 -22.23 0.67
CA GLY A 180 -6.46 -22.80 -0.35
C GLY A 180 -5.59 -21.77 -1.08
N TYR A 181 -5.55 -20.51 -0.63
CA TYR A 181 -4.77 -19.44 -1.27
C TYR A 181 -3.64 -18.93 -0.43
N GLU A 182 -2.47 -18.87 -1.05
CA GLU A 182 -1.30 -18.25 -0.48
C GLU A 182 -1.50 -16.74 -0.34
N VAL A 183 -1.53 -16.27 0.90
CA VAL A 183 -1.47 -14.86 1.24
C VAL A 183 -0.01 -14.45 1.25
N HIS A 184 0.43 -13.81 0.18
CA HIS A 184 1.82 -13.42 0.01
C HIS A 184 2.16 -12.14 0.81
N HIS A 185 3.46 -11.83 0.96
CA HIS A 185 3.94 -10.62 1.64
C HIS A 185 3.32 -9.35 1.05
N ILE A 186 3.07 -9.30 -0.26
CA ILE A 186 2.47 -8.14 -0.93
C ILE A 186 1.07 -7.81 -0.38
N ASN A 187 0.24 -8.83 -0.09
CA ASN A 187 -1.10 -8.66 0.47
C ASN A 187 -1.03 -8.13 1.90
N HIS A 188 -0.17 -8.71 2.71
CA HIS A 188 0.09 -8.23 4.08
C HIS A 188 0.60 -6.79 4.07
N GLY A 189 1.51 -6.47 3.15
CA GLY A 189 2.05 -5.13 3.01
C GLY A 189 0.98 -4.10 2.64
N LEU A 190 0.06 -4.45 1.73
CA LEU A 190 -1.06 -3.60 1.35
C LEU A 190 -2.02 -3.32 2.51
N ILE A 191 -2.32 -4.32 3.35
CA ILE A 191 -3.13 -4.15 4.56
C ILE A 191 -2.41 -3.24 5.57
N LEU A 192 -1.12 -3.45 5.80
CA LEU A 192 -0.33 -2.61 6.72
C LEU A 192 -0.26 -1.16 6.24
N ILE A 193 -0.02 -0.92 4.95
CA ILE A 193 -0.06 0.43 4.36
C ILE A 193 -1.45 1.02 4.50
N TYR A 194 -2.52 0.26 4.23
CA TYR A 194 -3.90 0.74 4.36
C TYR A 194 -4.19 1.24 5.77
N ILE A 195 -3.99 0.41 6.79
CA ILE A 195 -4.30 0.77 8.19
C ILE A 195 -3.45 1.95 8.66
N SER A 196 -2.12 1.88 8.45
CA SER A 196 -1.21 2.95 8.87
C SER A 196 -1.47 4.27 8.15
N SER A 197 -1.84 4.23 6.87
CA SER A 197 -2.18 5.42 6.10
C SER A 197 -3.42 6.11 6.65
N HIS A 198 -4.44 5.36 7.05
CA HIS A 198 -5.64 5.95 7.67
C HIS A 198 -5.30 6.71 8.94
N ILE A 199 -4.46 6.12 9.80
CA ILE A 199 -4.03 6.76 11.04
C ILE A 199 -3.18 7.98 10.71
N LEU A 200 -2.12 7.86 9.90
CA LEU A 200 -1.20 8.97 9.64
C LEU A 200 -1.81 10.11 8.81
N TYR A 201 -2.72 9.79 7.90
CA TYR A 201 -3.34 10.77 6.99
C TYR A 201 -4.45 11.57 7.69
N PHE A 202 -5.30 10.91 8.49
CA PHE A 202 -6.43 11.58 9.14
C PHE A 202 -6.16 11.92 10.60
N PHE A 203 -5.41 11.09 11.31
CA PHE A 203 -5.17 11.27 12.73
C PHE A 203 -3.79 11.89 12.98
N SER A 204 -3.79 13.20 13.25
CA SER A 204 -2.61 13.86 13.83
C SER A 204 -2.49 13.51 15.31
N SER A 205 -2.22 12.23 15.61
CA SER A 205 -2.08 11.75 16.98
C SER A 205 -1.08 12.61 17.75
N ASN A 206 -1.53 13.27 18.82
CA ASN A 206 -0.62 13.82 19.83
C ASN A 206 0.11 12.69 20.59
N ASN A 207 -0.44 11.47 20.57
CA ASN A 207 0.22 10.31 21.13
C ASN A 207 1.33 9.83 20.19
N LYS A 208 2.58 10.11 20.60
CA LYS A 208 3.82 9.74 19.90
C LYS A 208 3.92 8.22 19.68
N ILE A 209 3.39 7.41 20.58
CA ILE A 209 3.43 5.94 20.47
C ILE A 209 2.61 5.49 19.26
N ILE A 210 1.34 5.92 19.17
CA ILE A 210 0.46 5.59 18.03
C ILE A 210 1.09 6.05 16.71
N LYS A 211 1.65 7.26 16.68
CA LYS A 211 2.35 7.79 15.50
C LYS A 211 3.54 6.90 15.10
N ASN A 212 4.40 6.55 16.05
CA ASN A 212 5.59 5.73 15.78
C ASN A 212 5.22 4.30 15.36
N ILE A 213 4.23 3.68 16.00
CA ILE A 213 3.71 2.36 15.60
C ILE A 213 3.15 2.43 14.18
N SER A 214 2.36 3.45 13.86
CA SER A 214 1.79 3.62 12.52
C SER A 214 2.88 3.83 11.47
N LEU A 215 3.91 4.62 11.78
CA LEU A 215 5.07 4.78 10.90
C LEU A 215 5.80 3.45 10.71
N LEU A 216 6.03 2.68 11.77
CA LEU A 216 6.67 1.37 11.66
C LEU A 216 5.83 0.41 10.80
N MET A 217 4.51 0.34 11.03
CA MET A 217 3.60 -0.46 10.21
C MET A 217 3.65 -0.05 8.74
N LEU A 218 3.68 1.25 8.45
CA LEU A 218 3.81 1.76 7.08
C LEU A 218 5.12 1.28 6.43
N VAL A 219 6.24 1.36 7.14
CA VAL A 219 7.54 0.90 6.63
C VAL A 219 7.58 -0.62 6.45
N LEU A 220 7.06 -1.38 7.41
CA LEU A 220 6.92 -2.83 7.29
C LEU A 220 6.11 -3.19 6.05
N GLY A 221 5.00 -2.48 5.80
CA GLY A 221 4.18 -2.72 4.63
C GLY A 221 4.90 -2.42 3.31
N ILE A 222 5.66 -1.33 3.24
CA ILE A 222 6.51 -1.01 2.09
C ILE A 222 7.58 -2.09 1.90
N ALA A 223 8.23 -2.53 2.97
CA ALA A 223 9.29 -3.53 2.90
C ALA A 223 8.79 -4.88 2.37
N LEU A 224 7.61 -5.34 2.84
CA LEU A 224 6.97 -6.57 2.38
C LEU A 224 6.58 -6.51 0.90
N ILE A 225 6.08 -5.35 0.43
CA ILE A 225 5.79 -5.14 -0.98
C ILE A 225 7.09 -5.13 -1.80
N ASN A 226 8.11 -4.38 -1.37
CA ASN A 226 9.38 -4.28 -2.08
C ASN A 226 10.04 -5.65 -2.25
N ASP A 227 9.98 -6.48 -1.21
CA ASP A 227 10.49 -7.85 -1.25
C ASP A 227 9.90 -8.67 -2.41
N GLN A 228 8.61 -8.50 -2.72
CA GLN A 228 7.90 -9.37 -3.64
C GLN A 228 7.50 -8.74 -4.98
N ILE A 229 7.53 -7.43 -5.12
CA ILE A 229 6.97 -6.75 -6.31
C ILE A 229 7.63 -7.17 -7.61
N SER A 230 8.95 -7.44 -7.59
CA SER A 230 9.67 -7.90 -8.79
C SER A 230 9.51 -9.38 -9.05
N TYR A 231 9.36 -10.19 -7.99
CA TYR A 231 9.02 -11.60 -8.09
C TYR A 231 7.65 -11.79 -8.77
N TYR A 232 6.66 -11.02 -8.35
CA TYR A 232 5.31 -11.08 -8.90
C TYR A 232 5.22 -10.69 -10.37
N ALA A 233 6.15 -9.86 -10.85
CA ALA A 233 6.22 -9.48 -12.24
C ALA A 233 6.80 -10.59 -13.14
N LEU A 234 7.32 -11.70 -12.60
CA LEU A 234 7.86 -12.81 -13.39
C LEU A 234 6.73 -13.66 -13.98
N LYS A 235 6.92 -14.16 -15.19
CA LYS A 235 5.98 -15.07 -15.87
C LYS A 235 5.77 -16.38 -15.12
N GLU A 236 6.85 -16.91 -14.55
CA GLU A 236 6.84 -18.15 -13.80
C GLU A 236 7.01 -17.83 -12.32
N ILE A 237 5.95 -18.03 -11.55
CA ILE A 237 5.89 -17.80 -10.10
C ILE A 237 6.19 -19.14 -9.42
N SER A 238 7.39 -19.26 -8.87
CA SER A 238 7.89 -20.46 -8.18
C SER A 238 8.86 -20.07 -7.06
N ASP A 239 9.19 -21.01 -6.17
CA ASP A 239 10.20 -20.79 -5.14
C ASP A 239 11.57 -20.44 -5.71
N GLU A 240 11.94 -21.09 -6.81
CA GLU A 240 13.18 -20.82 -7.51
C GLU A 240 13.16 -19.40 -8.09
N ALA A 241 12.05 -19.00 -8.72
CA ALA A 241 11.88 -17.66 -9.24
C ALA A 241 11.91 -16.60 -8.12
N TYR A 242 11.33 -16.90 -6.95
CA TYR A 242 11.43 -16.03 -5.79
C TYR A 242 12.89 -15.92 -5.34
N LEU A 243 13.61 -17.02 -5.12
CA LEU A 243 15.01 -17.00 -4.70
C LEU A 243 16.00 -16.56 -5.78
N SER A 244 15.54 -16.34 -7.01
CA SER A 244 16.38 -15.92 -8.13
C SER A 244 17.07 -14.58 -7.88
N PHE A 245 18.24 -14.42 -8.52
CA PHE A 245 18.98 -13.16 -8.53
C PHE A 245 18.13 -12.00 -9.09
N VAL A 246 17.28 -12.28 -10.09
CA VAL A 246 16.41 -11.27 -10.73
C VAL A 246 15.41 -10.70 -9.72
N SER A 247 14.70 -11.58 -8.98
CA SER A 247 13.77 -11.15 -7.93
C SER A 247 14.48 -10.35 -6.85
N PHE A 248 15.64 -10.82 -6.37
CA PHE A 248 16.41 -10.13 -5.33
C PHE A 248 16.88 -8.73 -5.77
N ILE A 249 17.48 -8.61 -6.95
CA ILE A 249 17.92 -7.33 -7.49
C ILE A 249 16.74 -6.39 -7.70
N GLY A 250 15.60 -6.90 -8.15
CA GLY A 250 14.39 -6.11 -8.27
C GLY A 250 13.91 -5.53 -6.93
N ALA A 251 13.90 -6.33 -5.86
CA ALA A 251 13.56 -5.88 -4.51
C ALA A 251 14.52 -4.80 -3.99
N VAL A 252 15.83 -4.98 -4.23
CA VAL A 252 16.87 -4.00 -3.89
C VAL A 252 16.68 -2.72 -4.70
N PHE A 253 16.46 -2.82 -6.01
CA PHE A 253 16.31 -1.68 -6.89
C PHE A 253 15.12 -0.81 -6.51
N VAL A 254 13.95 -1.42 -6.27
CA VAL A 254 12.76 -0.71 -5.79
C VAL A 254 13.09 -0.01 -4.48
N SER A 255 13.69 -0.71 -3.52
CA SER A 255 14.11 -0.16 -2.22
C SER A 255 15.02 1.07 -2.35
N ILE A 256 16.00 1.03 -3.26
CA ILE A 256 16.90 2.16 -3.53
C ILE A 256 16.11 3.39 -3.99
N ILE A 257 15.09 3.23 -4.83
CA ILE A 257 14.25 4.36 -5.28
C ILE A 257 13.58 5.05 -4.08
N GLN A 258 13.02 4.29 -3.13
CA GLN A 258 12.42 4.93 -1.94
C GLN A 258 13.49 5.55 -1.03
N ILE A 259 14.68 4.96 -0.92
CA ILE A 259 15.79 5.55 -0.17
C ILE A 259 16.21 6.89 -0.79
N ILE A 260 16.36 6.96 -2.11
CA ILE A 260 16.64 8.22 -2.84
C ILE A 260 15.55 9.24 -2.54
N LEU A 261 14.28 8.84 -2.57
CA LEU A 261 13.14 9.71 -2.25
C LEU A 261 13.20 10.28 -0.82
N LEU A 262 13.63 9.48 0.16
CA LEU A 262 13.79 9.93 1.55
C LEU A 262 14.78 11.09 1.69
N PHE A 263 15.81 11.15 0.85
CA PHE A 263 16.86 12.16 0.93
C PHE A 263 16.67 13.32 -0.06
N SER A 264 16.02 13.10 -1.19
CA SER A 264 15.84 14.11 -2.24
C SER A 264 14.81 15.20 -1.90
N LEU A 265 13.81 14.92 -1.06
CA LEU A 265 12.74 15.88 -0.76
C LEU A 265 13.17 17.13 0.02
N LYS A 266 14.37 17.14 0.61
CA LYS A 266 14.96 18.37 1.15
C LYS A 266 15.39 19.36 0.05
N LEU A 267 15.76 18.87 -1.13
CA LEU A 267 16.22 19.70 -2.25
C LEU A 267 15.06 20.49 -2.88
N PHE A 268 13.83 19.95 -2.85
CA PHE A 268 12.65 20.57 -3.46
C PHE A 268 11.84 21.48 -2.53
N ASN A 269 12.18 21.55 -1.23
CA ASN A 269 11.51 22.45 -0.28
C ASN A 269 12.21 23.83 -0.18
N TYR A 270 13.14 24.16 -1.10
CA TYR A 270 13.84 25.45 -1.14
C TYR A 270 13.16 26.55 -1.97
N SER A 271 11.93 26.35 -2.42
CA SER A 271 11.15 27.38 -3.13
C SER A 271 9.76 27.57 -2.52
N LYS A 272 9.70 28.18 -1.34
CA LYS A 272 8.54 28.96 -0.90
C LYS A 272 9.00 30.23 -0.23
#